data_AF-W1XZ80-F1
#
_entry.id   AF-W1XZ80-F1
#
_cell.length_a   1.000
_cell.length_b   1.000
_cell.length_c   1.000
_cell.angle_alpha   90.00
_cell.angle_beta   90.00
_cell.angle_gamma   90.00
#
_symmetry.space_group_name_H-M   'P 1'
#
loop_
_entity.id
_entity.type
_entity.pdbx_description
1 polymer ?
#
loop_
_entity_poly.entity_id
_entity_poly.type
_entity_poly.pdbx_seq_one_letter_code
_entity_poly.pdbx_strand_id
1 'polypeptide(L)'
;ADMTLDMGFLETVDKIAGSLPKDLQFMVFSATIPQKLQPFLKKYLSNPVMEKIKTKTVISDTIDNWLISTKGRDKNAQIYELTQVMQPYLAMIFVNTKTRADELHSYLTAQG
;
A
#
# COMPACT_ATOMS: atom_id res chain seq x y z
N ALA A 1 8.42 7.78 5.81
CA ALA A 1 9.70 8.21 5.18
C ALA A 1 10.01 7.36 3.94
N ASP A 2 9.73 6.08 4.00
CA ASP A 2 9.44 5.23 2.83
C ASP A 2 8.54 5.90 1.77
N MET A 3 7.38 6.44 2.13
CA MET A 3 6.50 7.07 1.13
C MET A 3 7.14 8.28 0.43
N THR A 4 7.92 9.08 1.17
CA THR A 4 8.64 10.22 0.57
C THR A 4 9.73 9.78 -0.40
N LEU A 5 10.33 8.60 -0.20
CA LEU A 5 11.22 7.99 -1.17
C LEU A 5 10.44 7.48 -2.40
N ASP A 6 9.33 6.77 -2.19
CA ASP A 6 8.52 6.18 -3.27
C ASP A 6 7.91 7.24 -4.19
N MET A 7 7.57 8.41 -3.63
CA MET A 7 7.08 9.56 -4.38
C MET A 7 8.19 10.40 -5.03
N GLY A 8 9.47 10.03 -4.86
CA GLY A 8 10.60 10.74 -5.45
C GLY A 8 11.00 12.04 -4.74
N PHE A 9 10.47 12.33 -3.56
CA PHE A 9 10.75 13.56 -2.81
C PHE A 9 12.04 13.54 -2.00
N LEU A 10 12.81 12.44 -2.02
CA LEU A 10 13.98 12.30 -1.16
C LEU A 10 15.02 13.42 -1.39
N GLU A 11 15.20 13.87 -2.63
CA GLU A 11 16.14 14.96 -2.94
C GLU A 11 15.68 16.30 -2.34
N THR A 12 14.38 16.59 -2.41
CA THR A 12 13.80 17.79 -1.79
C THR A 12 13.96 17.76 -0.28
N VAL A 13 13.69 16.61 0.34
CA VAL A 13 13.86 16.42 1.79
C VAL A 13 15.33 16.56 2.19
N ASP A 14 16.27 16.04 1.39
CA ASP A 14 17.71 16.19 1.62
C ASP A 14 18.14 17.67 1.59
N LYS A 15 17.64 18.44 0.62
CA LYS A 15 17.89 19.90 0.54
C LYS A 15 17.36 20.64 1.77
N ILE A 16 16.14 20.34 2.21
CA ILE A 16 15.56 20.95 3.42
C ILE A 16 16.38 20.55 4.64
N ALA A 17 16.63 19.26 4.84
CA ALA A 17 17.37 18.74 5.98
C ALA A 17 18.81 19.28 6.05
N GLY A 18 19.45 19.51 4.90
CA GLY A 18 20.77 20.12 4.81
C GLY A 18 20.81 21.61 5.19
N SER A 19 19.66 22.29 5.15
CA SER A 19 19.53 23.69 5.56
C SER A 19 19.25 23.89 7.05
N LEU A 20 18.97 22.81 7.78
CA LEU A 20 18.61 22.88 9.19
C LEU A 20 19.84 23.11 10.09
N PRO A 21 19.66 23.75 11.27
CA PRO A 21 20.73 23.89 12.26
C PRO A 21 21.32 22.54 12.70
N LYS A 22 22.57 22.54 13.17
CA LYS A 22 23.24 21.31 13.64
C LYS A 22 22.67 20.77 14.94
N ASP A 23 22.15 21.65 15.79
CA ASP A 23 21.60 21.30 17.10
C ASP A 23 20.07 21.24 17.01
N LEU A 24 19.57 20.06 16.71
CA LEU A 24 18.14 19.75 16.65
C LEU A 24 17.90 18.27 16.92
N GLN A 25 16.66 17.96 17.27
CA GLN A 25 16.20 16.58 17.32
C GLN A 25 15.64 16.17 15.96
N PHE A 26 16.25 15.16 15.33
CA PHE A 26 15.77 14.60 14.07
C PHE A 26 15.06 13.28 14.34
N MET A 27 13.79 13.18 13.93
CA MET A 27 12.97 11.97 14.10
C MET A 27 12.51 11.48 12.73
N VAL A 28 12.64 10.18 12.49
CA VAL A 28 12.20 9.56 11.24
C VAL A 28 11.16 8.48 11.53
N PHE A 29 9.98 8.64 10.93
CA PHE A 29 8.90 7.66 11.00
C PHE A 29 8.73 6.98 9.65
N SER A 30 8.73 5.64 9.65
CA SER A 30 8.63 4.83 8.45
C SER A 30 7.99 3.48 8.75
N ALA A 31 7.06 3.03 7.92
CA ALA A 31 6.47 1.70 8.06
C ALA A 31 7.44 0.62 7.56
N THR A 32 8.24 0.95 6.55
CA THR A 32 9.32 0.12 6.02
C THR A 32 10.63 0.89 5.97
N ILE A 33 11.77 0.18 5.98
CA ILE A 33 13.11 0.79 5.84
C ILE A 33 13.76 0.21 4.57
N PRO A 34 13.46 0.76 3.38
CA PRO A 34 14.06 0.30 2.14
C PRO A 34 15.55 0.69 2.09
N GLN A 35 16.35 -0.10 1.36
CA GLN A 35 17.81 0.10 1.29
C GLN A 35 18.20 1.50 0.79
N LYS A 36 17.41 2.07 -0.13
CA LYS A 36 17.61 3.43 -0.66
C LYS A 36 17.44 4.54 0.37
N LEU A 37 16.76 4.28 1.50
CA LEU A 37 16.60 5.24 2.59
C LEU A 37 17.82 5.26 3.54
N GLN A 38 18.64 4.20 3.53
CA GLN A 38 19.80 4.07 4.42
C GLN A 38 20.81 5.22 4.34
N PRO A 39 21.20 5.73 3.14
CA PRO A 39 22.13 6.87 3.06
C PRO A 39 21.57 8.14 3.71
N PHE A 40 20.27 8.40 3.55
CA PHE A 40 19.60 9.55 4.16
C PHE A 40 19.63 9.44 5.69
N LEU A 41 19.27 8.27 6.23
CA LEU A 41 19.31 8.03 7.68
C LEU A 41 20.72 8.24 8.24
N LYS A 42 21.75 7.69 7.59
CA LYS A 42 23.15 7.84 8.02
C LYS A 42 23.65 9.29 7.96
N LYS A 43 23.13 10.10 7.03
CA LYS A 43 23.55 11.49 6.85
C LYS A 43 22.99 12.41 7.94
N TYR A 44 21.74 12.18 8.37
CA TYR A 44 21.04 13.11 9.27
C TYR A 44 20.82 12.58 10.70
N LEU A 45 20.92 11.26 10.92
CA LEU A 45 20.77 10.67 12.25
C LEU A 45 22.14 10.33 12.83
N SER A 46 22.46 10.92 13.99
CA SER A 46 23.63 10.56 14.78
C SER A 46 23.21 9.62 15.91
N ASN A 47 23.68 8.37 15.87
CA ASN A 47 23.38 7.32 16.86
C ASN A 47 21.88 7.23 17.23
N PRO A 48 20.97 6.99 16.26
CA PRO A 48 19.54 7.02 16.53
C PRO A 48 19.10 5.87 17.42
N VAL A 49 18.19 6.17 18.35
CA VAL A 49 17.40 5.13 19.03
C VAL A 49 16.40 4.55 18.03
N MET A 50 16.49 3.25 17.79
CA MET A 50 15.66 2.55 16.81
C MET A 50 14.53 1.81 17.52
N GLU A 51 13.36 2.43 17.57
CA GLU A 51 12.14 1.79 18.08
C GLU A 51 11.39 1.10 16.94
N LYS A 52 11.48 -0.24 16.89
CA LYS A 52 10.75 -1.06 15.93
C LYS A 52 9.60 -1.77 16.62
N ILE A 53 8.39 -1.26 16.40
CA ILE A 53 7.18 -1.99 16.77
C ILE A 53 7.11 -3.22 15.88
N LYS A 54 7.18 -4.42 16.49
CA LYS A 54 6.94 -5.66 15.76
C LYS A 54 5.51 -5.60 15.22
N THR A 55 5.36 -5.57 13.91
CA THR A 55 4.10 -5.92 13.28
C THR A 55 3.76 -7.32 13.79
N LYS A 56 2.59 -7.49 14.41
CA LYS A 56 2.01 -8.83 14.56
C LYS A 56 1.77 -9.29 13.13
N THR A 57 2.72 -10.03 12.56
CA THR A 57 2.57 -10.64 11.24
C THR A 57 1.55 -11.74 11.39
N VAL A 58 0.29 -11.36 11.27
CA VAL A 58 -0.80 -12.30 11.18
C VAL A 58 -1.61 -11.70 10.03
N ILE A 59 -1.63 -12.40 8.89
CA ILE A 59 -2.86 -12.43 8.10
C ILE A 59 -3.92 -12.63 9.16
N SER A 60 -4.69 -11.59 9.50
CA SER A 60 -5.54 -11.64 10.69
C SER A 60 -6.23 -12.99 10.72
N ASP A 61 -6.18 -13.74 11.82
CA ASP A 61 -6.77 -15.09 11.87
C ASP A 61 -8.28 -15.07 11.54
N THR A 62 -8.85 -13.87 11.45
CA THR A 62 -10.21 -13.54 11.04
C THR A 62 -10.38 -13.24 9.54
N ILE A 63 -9.33 -13.32 8.72
CA ILE A 63 -9.37 -13.01 7.27
C ILE A 63 -8.98 -14.25 6.48
N ASP A 64 -9.97 -14.83 5.80
CA ASP A 64 -9.76 -15.90 4.84
C ASP A 64 -9.35 -15.34 3.48
N ASN A 65 -8.25 -15.86 2.93
CA ASN A 65 -7.73 -15.44 1.63
C ASN A 65 -7.86 -16.57 0.61
N TRP A 66 -8.50 -16.30 -0.52
CA TRP A 66 -8.78 -17.28 -1.56
C TRP A 66 -8.15 -16.84 -2.88
N LEU A 67 -7.44 -17.75 -3.55
CA LEU A 67 -6.93 -17.55 -4.90
C LEU A 67 -7.77 -18.34 -5.89
N ILE A 68 -8.47 -17.63 -6.77
CA ILE A 68 -9.34 -18.24 -7.77
C ILE A 68 -8.68 -18.14 -9.14
N SER A 69 -8.33 -19.30 -9.71
CA SER A 69 -7.80 -19.36 -11.08
C SER A 69 -8.93 -19.10 -12.07
N THR A 70 -8.71 -18.14 -12.97
CA THR A 70 -9.69 -17.78 -14.00
C THR A 70 -9.64 -18.74 -15.19
N LYS A 71 -8.52 -19.44 -15.42
CA LYS A 71 -8.30 -20.37 -16.54
C LYS A 71 -8.74 -19.82 -17.91
N GLY A 72 -8.60 -18.51 -18.12
CA GLY A 72 -9.02 -17.84 -19.36
C GLY A 72 -10.52 -17.58 -19.48
N ARG A 73 -11.33 -17.93 -18.47
CA ARG A 73 -12.74 -17.51 -18.39
C ARG A 73 -12.86 -16.00 -18.25
N ASP A 74 -14.00 -15.48 -18.66
CA ASP A 74 -14.33 -14.06 -18.52
C ASP A 74 -14.34 -13.67 -17.03
N LYS A 75 -13.43 -12.75 -16.68
CA LYS A 75 -13.29 -12.25 -15.31
C LYS A 75 -14.55 -11.53 -14.83
N ASN A 76 -15.28 -10.85 -15.73
CA ASN A 76 -16.52 -10.15 -15.36
C ASN A 76 -17.58 -11.14 -14.92
N ALA A 77 -17.81 -12.18 -15.73
CA ALA A 77 -18.76 -13.24 -15.41
C ALA A 77 -18.39 -13.95 -14.09
N GLN A 78 -17.10 -14.23 -13.88
CA GLN A 78 -16.65 -14.85 -12.63
C GLN A 78 -16.83 -13.95 -11.41
N ILE A 79 -16.56 -12.64 -11.52
CA ILE A 79 -16.81 -11.69 -10.44
C ILE A 79 -18.30 -11.66 -10.10
N TYR A 80 -19.18 -11.61 -11.10
CA TYR A 80 -20.62 -11.67 -10.90
C TYR A 80 -21.07 -12.98 -10.24
N GLU A 81 -20.56 -14.13 -10.71
CA GLU A 81 -20.84 -15.43 -10.08
C GLU A 81 -20.44 -15.44 -8.60
N LEU A 82 -19.29 -14.85 -8.26
CA LEU A 82 -18.84 -14.74 -6.87
C LEU A 82 -19.76 -13.86 -6.02
N THR A 83 -20.26 -12.73 -6.55
CA THR A 83 -21.20 -11.90 -5.80
C THR A 83 -22.53 -12.61 -5.57
N GLN A 84 -22.99 -13.42 -6.53
CA GLN A 84 -24.21 -14.24 -6.39
C GLN A 84 -24.05 -15.37 -5.38
N VAL A 85 -22.89 -16.02 -5.31
CA VAL A 85 -22.62 -17.10 -4.36
C VAL A 85 -22.41 -16.57 -2.94
N MET A 86 -21.68 -15.47 -2.79
CA MET A 86 -21.35 -14.92 -1.46
C MET A 86 -22.49 -14.09 -0.85
N GLN A 87 -23.36 -13.50 -1.68
CA GLN A 87 -24.47 -12.63 -1.28
C GLN A 87 -24.09 -11.61 -0.17
N PRO A 88 -23.02 -10.83 -0.35
CA PRO A 88 -22.57 -9.90 0.68
C PRO A 88 -23.56 -8.74 0.83
N TYR A 89 -23.83 -8.31 2.07
CA TYR A 89 -24.61 -7.08 2.33
C TYR A 89 -23.91 -5.84 1.74
N LEU A 90 -22.57 -5.82 1.83
CA LEU A 90 -21.73 -4.80 1.21
C LEU A 90 -20.40 -5.45 0.82
N ALA A 91 -19.94 -5.19 -0.40
CA ALA A 91 -18.66 -5.65 -0.90
C ALA A 91 -17.87 -4.51 -1.55
N MET A 92 -16.54 -4.62 -1.49
CA MET A 92 -15.62 -3.70 -2.14
C MET A 92 -14.76 -4.50 -3.12
N ILE A 93 -14.77 -4.09 -4.40
CA ILE A 93 -14.01 -4.73 -5.46
C ILE A 93 -12.92 -3.77 -5.94
N PHE A 94 -11.66 -4.18 -5.79
CA PHE A 94 -10.52 -3.40 -6.25
C PHE A 94 -10.10 -3.83 -7.66
N VAL A 95 -9.82 -2.86 -8.52
CA VAL A 95 -9.27 -3.06 -9.86
C VAL A 95 -8.16 -2.05 -10.12
N ASN A 96 -7.26 -2.36 -11.06
CA ASN A 96 -6.01 -1.61 -11.23
C ASN A 96 -6.18 -0.21 -11.84
N THR A 97 -7.22 0.02 -12.65
CA THR A 97 -7.39 1.29 -13.37
C THR A 97 -8.81 1.81 -13.23
N LYS A 98 -8.97 3.13 -13.31
CA LYS A 98 -10.27 3.80 -13.28
C LYS A 98 -11.19 3.30 -14.41
N THR A 99 -10.67 3.24 -15.63
CA THR A 99 -11.42 2.72 -16.79
C THR A 99 -11.95 1.31 -16.53
N ARG A 100 -11.13 0.43 -15.95
CA ARG A 100 -11.55 -0.92 -15.62
C ARG A 100 -12.65 -0.94 -14.55
N ALA A 101 -12.63 0.00 -13.60
CA ALA A 101 -13.67 0.14 -12.59
C ALA A 101 -15.00 0.54 -13.25
N ASP A 102 -14.96 1.52 -14.14
CA ASP A 102 -16.14 2.01 -14.87
C ASP A 102 -16.76 0.91 -15.76
N GLU A 103 -15.92 0.12 -16.44
CA GLU A 103 -16.34 -1.05 -17.23
C GLU A 103 -16.97 -2.14 -16.37
N LEU A 104 -16.35 -2.49 -15.25
CA LEU A 104 -16.87 -3.53 -14.35
C LEU A 104 -18.18 -3.08 -13.70
N HIS A 105 -18.27 -1.82 -13.28
CA HIS A 105 -19.49 -1.24 -12.75
C HIS A 105 -20.62 -1.34 -13.79
N SER A 106 -20.37 -0.92 -15.01
CA SER A 106 -21.37 -0.97 -16.09
C SER A 106 -21.82 -2.40 -16.38
N TYR A 107 -20.89 -3.36 -16.37
CA TYR A 107 -21.21 -4.78 -16.54
C TYR A 107 -22.10 -5.31 -15.41
N LEU A 108 -21.74 -5.06 -14.15
CA LEU A 108 -22.48 -5.58 -12.99
C LEU A 108 -23.88 -4.98 -12.90
N THR A 109 -24.03 -3.67 -13.06
CA THR A 109 -25.32 -2.97 -13.06
C THR A 109 -26.24 -3.44 -14.19
N ALA A 110 -25.69 -3.87 -15.32
CA ALA A 110 -26.48 -4.42 -16.42
C ALA A 110 -27.06 -5.83 -16.11
N GLN A 111 -26.56 -6.53 -15.09
CA GLN A 111 -27.04 -7.85 -14.67
C GLN A 111 -28.14 -7.79 -13.60
N GLY A 112 -28.53 -6.59 -13.13
CA GLY A 112 -29.48 -6.35 -12.04
C GLY A 112 -28.80 -5.88 -10.76
#